data_AF-A0A953VVD5-F1
#
_entry.id   AF-A0A953VVD5-F1
#
_cell.length_a   1.000
_cell.length_b   1.000
_cell.length_c   1.000
_cell.angle_alpha   90.00
_cell.angle_beta   90.00
_cell.angle_gamma   90.00
#
_symmetry.space_group_name_H-M   'P 1'
#
loop_
_entity.id
_entity.type
_entity.pdbx_description
1 polymer ?
#
loop_
_entity_poly.entity_id
_entity_poly.type
_entity_poly.pdbx_seq_one_letter_code
_entity_poly.pdbx_strand_id
1 'polypeptide(L)'
;MKIRVPSRSTGLQVEAWDGSPVSMPVSETCNAIQTGVIDGAMIDTTATRAFRLGGVATCPTLGMDATNSPFFILMNRDVWSSLSDKDQAAVVEVGGNLQAIVDAMRTQ
;
A
#
# COMPACT_ATOMS: atom_id res chain seq x y z
N MET A 1 10.01 -18.39 3.52
CA MET A 1 10.05 -17.21 4.41
C MET A 1 8.64 -16.76 4.74
N LYS A 2 8.38 -16.33 5.98
CA LYS A 2 7.13 -15.70 6.43
C LYS A 2 7.15 -14.23 6.02
N ILE A 3 6.38 -13.86 5.01
CA ILE A 3 6.37 -12.49 4.46
C ILE A 3 5.07 -11.79 4.81
N ARG A 4 5.15 -10.61 5.44
CA ARG A 4 3.99 -9.76 5.64
C ARG A 4 3.44 -9.27 4.30
N VAL A 5 2.13 -9.39 4.12
CA VAL A 5 1.39 -8.91 2.94
C VAL A 5 0.23 -7.99 3.33
N PRO A 6 -0.06 -6.94 2.54
CA PRO A 6 -1.16 -6.00 2.82
C PRO A 6 -2.52 -6.49 2.34
N SER A 7 -2.57 -7.52 1.48
CA SER A 7 -3.80 -7.96 0.82
C SER A 7 -3.72 -9.44 0.41
N ARG A 8 -4.88 -10.02 0.07
CA ARG A 8 -4.98 -11.39 -0.44
C ARG A 8 -4.28 -11.58 -1.80
N SER A 9 -4.37 -10.60 -2.71
CA SER A 9 -3.73 -10.71 -4.03
C SER A 9 -2.21 -10.79 -3.89
N THR A 10 -1.64 -9.96 -3.03
CA THR A 10 -0.22 -10.00 -2.70
C THR A 10 0.17 -11.29 -1.96
N GLY A 11 -0.73 -11.85 -1.14
CA GLY A 11 -0.56 -13.16 -0.50
C GLY A 11 -0.38 -14.29 -1.50
N LEU A 12 -1.26 -14.39 -2.50
CA LEU A 12 -1.16 -15.41 -3.57
C LEU A 12 0.15 -15.30 -4.35
N GLN A 13 0.67 -14.08 -4.54
CA GLN A 13 1.96 -13.90 -5.19
C GLN A 13 3.12 -14.40 -4.33
N VAL A 14 3.11 -14.15 -3.02
CA VAL A 14 4.13 -14.71 -2.11
C VAL A 14 4.09 -16.24 -2.14
N GLU A 15 2.90 -16.84 -2.12
CA GLU A 15 2.73 -18.29 -2.23
C GLU A 15 3.30 -18.83 -3.55
N ALA A 16 3.08 -18.13 -4.67
CA ALA A 16 3.64 -18.49 -5.97
C ALA A 16 5.18 -18.41 -6.03
N TRP A 17 5.80 -17.68 -5.10
CA TRP A 17 7.26 -17.63 -4.91
C TRP A 17 7.75 -18.61 -3.83
N ASP A 18 6.93 -19.60 -3.45
CA ASP A 18 7.18 -20.58 -2.37
C ASP A 18 7.38 -19.93 -0.98
N GLY A 19 6.85 -18.70 -0.80
CA GLY A 19 6.79 -18.02 0.49
C GLY A 19 5.54 -18.38 1.28
N SER A 20 5.55 -18.02 2.57
CA SER A 20 4.39 -18.14 3.46
C SER A 20 3.86 -16.73 3.75
N PRO A 21 2.75 -16.28 3.14
CA PRO A 21 2.20 -14.97 3.42
C PRO A 21 1.64 -14.89 4.84
N VAL A 22 1.83 -13.75 5.49
CA VAL A 22 1.20 -13.41 6.77
C VAL A 22 0.45 -12.10 6.61
N SER A 23 -0.88 -12.15 6.71
CA SER A 23 -1.71 -10.94 6.60
C SER A 23 -1.71 -10.19 7.92
N MET A 24 -1.26 -8.93 7.89
CA MET A 24 -1.34 -8.03 9.06
C MET A 24 -1.23 -6.55 8.66
N PRO A 25 -1.77 -5.63 9.50
CA PRO A 25 -1.62 -4.20 9.32
C PRO A 25 -0.15 -3.74 9.29
N VAL A 26 0.14 -2.68 8.53
CA VAL A 26 1.52 -2.17 8.41
C VAL A 26 2.08 -1.69 9.75
N SER A 27 1.22 -1.18 10.64
CA SER A 27 1.58 -0.71 11.98
C SER A 27 2.18 -1.80 12.87
N GLU A 28 1.90 -3.08 12.60
CA GLU A 28 2.41 -4.21 13.37
C GLU A 28 3.74 -4.75 12.82
N THR A 29 4.13 -4.33 11.61
CA THR A 29 5.27 -4.89 10.86
C THR A 29 6.59 -4.75 11.61
N CYS A 30 6.87 -3.58 12.21
CA CYS A 30 8.14 -3.36 12.93
C CYS A 30 8.32 -4.37 14.07
N ASN A 31 7.31 -4.49 14.93
CA ASN A 31 7.34 -5.42 16.05
C ASN A 31 7.40 -6.88 15.56
N ALA A 32 6.64 -7.22 14.52
CA ALA A 32 6.61 -8.57 13.97
C ALA A 32 7.97 -9.00 13.38
N ILE A 33 8.72 -8.08 12.76
CA ILE A 33 10.10 -8.34 12.31
C ILE A 33 11.03 -8.49 13.52
N GLN A 34 10.99 -7.55 14.48
CA GLN A 34 11.86 -7.58 15.67
C GLN A 34 11.70 -8.85 16.51
N THR A 35 10.48 -9.36 16.61
CA THR A 35 10.15 -10.56 17.39
C THR A 35 10.27 -11.86 16.60
N GLY A 36 10.60 -11.80 15.30
CA GLY A 36 10.74 -12.98 14.43
C GLY A 36 9.42 -13.66 14.04
N VAL A 37 8.28 -12.99 14.25
CA VAL A 37 6.97 -13.48 13.77
C VAL A 37 6.94 -13.53 12.25
N ILE A 38 7.57 -12.54 11.58
CA ILE A 38 7.77 -12.51 10.13
C ILE A 38 9.26 -12.29 9.81
N ASP A 39 9.69 -12.77 8.66
CA ASP A 39 11.08 -12.68 8.19
C ASP A 39 11.28 -11.42 7.32
N GLY A 40 10.20 -10.86 6.77
CA GLY A 40 10.25 -9.68 5.92
C GLY A 40 8.84 -9.15 5.61
N ALA A 41 8.79 -8.03 4.89
CA ALA A 41 7.55 -7.41 4.47
C ALA A 41 7.62 -7.05 2.99
N MET A 42 6.61 -7.46 2.23
CA MET A 42 6.39 -6.90 0.91
C MET A 42 5.63 -5.57 1.06
N ILE A 43 6.28 -4.50 0.64
CA ILE A 43 5.83 -3.12 0.84
C ILE A 43 6.46 -2.21 -0.20
N ASP A 44 5.78 -1.12 -0.56
CA ASP A 44 6.34 -0.09 -1.43
C ASP A 44 7.49 0.68 -0.74
N THR A 45 8.41 1.21 -1.54
CA THR A 45 9.58 1.94 -1.04
C THR A 45 9.21 3.19 -0.27
N THR A 46 8.10 3.86 -0.62
CA THR A 46 7.66 5.09 0.08
C THR A 46 7.28 4.80 1.53
N ALA A 47 6.66 3.65 1.78
CA ALA A 47 6.26 3.22 3.10
C ALA A 47 7.43 2.78 3.98
N THR A 48 8.56 2.34 3.42
CA THR A 48 9.75 1.99 4.22
C THR A 48 10.24 3.15 5.08
N ARG A 49 10.20 4.39 4.55
CA ARG A 49 10.52 5.61 5.29
C ARG A 49 9.38 6.02 6.22
N ALA A 50 8.13 5.98 5.75
CA ALA A 50 6.96 6.39 6.54
C ALA A 50 6.84 5.59 7.85
N PHE A 51 7.11 4.28 7.80
CA PHE A 51 7.03 3.37 8.95
C PHE A 51 8.38 3.08 9.61
N ARG A 52 9.45 3.79 9.20
CA ARG A 52 10.81 3.67 9.77
C ARG A 52 11.35 2.23 9.79
N LEU A 53 11.08 1.47 8.72
CA LEU A 53 11.45 0.05 8.64
C LEU A 53 12.98 -0.17 8.61
N GLY A 54 13.76 0.85 8.26
CA GLY A 54 15.23 0.75 8.21
C GLY A 54 15.92 0.41 9.54
N GLY A 55 15.22 0.53 10.68
CA GLY A 55 15.74 0.09 11.98
C GLY A 55 15.60 -1.42 12.24
N VAL A 56 14.81 -2.13 11.44
CA VAL A 56 14.45 -3.55 11.66
C VAL A 56 14.63 -4.42 10.41
N ALA A 57 14.64 -3.81 9.22
CA ALA A 57 14.83 -4.47 7.94
C ALA A 57 16.00 -3.84 7.18
N THR A 58 17.00 -4.65 6.82
CA THR A 58 18.28 -4.18 6.28
C THR A 58 18.58 -4.66 4.86
N CYS A 59 17.73 -5.52 4.29
CA CYS A 59 17.91 -6.11 2.97
C CYS A 59 16.76 -5.72 2.03
N PRO A 60 16.76 -4.50 1.44
CA PRO A 60 15.78 -4.14 0.44
C PRO A 60 16.00 -4.95 -0.85
N THR A 61 14.94 -5.58 -1.35
CA THR A 61 14.94 -6.26 -2.66
C THR A 61 14.01 -5.48 -3.59
N LEU A 62 14.51 -5.07 -4.76
CA LEU A 62 13.81 -4.23 -5.72
C LEU A 62 13.74 -4.92 -7.10
N GLY A 63 12.82 -4.50 -7.96
CA GLY A 63 12.73 -4.99 -9.35
C GLY A 63 12.12 -6.39 -9.49
N MET A 64 11.40 -6.88 -8.49
CA MET A 64 10.64 -8.12 -8.60
C MET A 64 9.39 -7.89 -9.46
N ASP A 65 9.01 -8.90 -10.27
CA ASP A 65 7.74 -8.92 -10.99
C ASP A 65 6.57 -9.09 -10.01
N ALA A 66 6.20 -8.00 -9.35
CA ALA A 66 5.26 -7.95 -8.25
C ALA A 66 3.86 -7.46 -8.69
N THR A 67 2.83 -7.77 -7.89
CA THR A 67 1.50 -7.19 -8.06
C THR A 67 1.54 -5.70 -7.74
N ASN A 68 0.67 -4.92 -8.37
CA ASN A 68 0.42 -3.55 -7.93
C ASN A 68 -0.68 -3.52 -6.85
N SER A 69 -0.52 -2.66 -5.85
CA SER A 69 -1.49 -2.43 -4.78
C SER A 69 -2.00 -0.99 -4.82
N PRO A 70 -3.04 -0.69 -5.61
CA PRO A 70 -3.58 0.66 -5.70
C PRO A 70 -4.26 1.09 -4.39
N PHE A 71 -4.08 2.37 -4.05
CA PHE A 71 -4.84 3.04 -3.00
C PHE A 71 -5.98 3.84 -3.63
N PHE A 72 -7.12 3.88 -2.94
CA PHE A 72 -8.32 4.57 -3.41
C PHE A 72 -8.80 5.56 -2.37
N ILE A 73 -9.22 6.74 -2.82
CA ILE A 73 -9.98 7.69 -2.02
C ILE A 73 -11.45 7.45 -2.33
N LEU A 74 -12.25 7.20 -1.30
CA LEU A 74 -13.66 6.87 -1.42
C LEU A 74 -14.50 7.86 -0.59
N MET A 75 -15.71 8.18 -1.07
CA MET A 75 -16.69 8.96 -0.32
C MET A 75 -17.97 8.15 -0.13
N ASN A 76 -18.60 8.29 1.04
CA ASN A 76 -19.92 7.73 1.30
C ASN A 76 -20.94 8.33 0.31
N ARG A 77 -21.81 7.47 -0.25
CA ARG A 77 -22.77 7.88 -1.29
C ARG A 77 -23.81 8.86 -0.79
N ASP A 78 -24.34 8.66 0.41
CA ASP A 78 -25.39 9.51 0.97
C ASP A 78 -24.83 10.90 1.30
N VAL A 79 -23.61 10.95 1.84
CA VAL A 79 -22.88 12.20 2.06
C VAL A 79 -22.65 12.92 0.73
N TRP A 80 -22.14 12.21 -0.29
CA TRP A 80 -21.95 12.77 -1.63
C TRP A 80 -23.25 13.38 -2.20
N SER A 81 -24.35 12.64 -2.13
CA SER A 81 -25.66 13.09 -2.61
C SER A 81 -26.25 14.25 -1.81
N SER A 82 -25.79 14.48 -0.58
CA SER A 82 -26.20 15.62 0.24
C SER A 82 -25.43 16.92 -0.06
N LEU A 83 -24.32 16.84 -0.79
CA LEU A 83 -23.52 18.00 -1.17
C LEU A 83 -24.24 18.86 -2.22
N SER A 84 -23.96 20.18 -2.22
CA SER A 84 -24.39 21.06 -3.30
C SER A 84 -23.65 20.73 -4.60
N ASP A 85 -24.23 21.09 -5.75
CA ASP A 85 -23.58 20.91 -7.06
C ASP A 85 -22.18 21.56 -7.12
N LYS A 86 -22.03 22.71 -6.46
CA LYS A 86 -20.74 23.41 -6.35
C LYS A 86 -19.72 22.58 -5.58
N ASP A 87 -20.12 21.97 -4.47
CA ASP A 87 -19.20 21.18 -3.64
C ASP A 87 -18.88 19.83 -4.30
N GLN A 88 -19.84 19.20 -4.98
CA GLN A 88 -19.58 18.03 -5.81
C GLN A 88 -18.57 18.34 -6.92
N ALA A 89 -18.74 19.46 -7.61
CA ALA A 89 -17.80 19.89 -8.64
C ALA A 89 -16.39 20.11 -8.07
N ALA A 90 -16.27 20.75 -6.91
CA ALA A 90 -14.98 20.96 -6.25
C ALA A 90 -14.29 19.64 -5.87
N VAL A 91 -15.03 18.66 -5.35
CA VAL A 91 -14.46 17.34 -5.01
C VAL A 91 -13.97 16.60 -6.27
N VAL A 92 -14.73 16.65 -7.37
CA VAL A 92 -14.32 16.04 -8.65
C VAL A 92 -13.09 16.73 -9.21
N GLU A 93 -13.03 18.06 -9.16
CA GLU A 93 -11.87 18.84 -9.61
C GLU A 93 -10.61 18.43 -8.83
N VAL A 94 -10.68 18.41 -7.50
CA VAL A 94 -9.56 18.00 -6.65
C VAL A 94 -9.16 16.55 -6.92
N GLY A 95 -10.13 15.65 -7.10
CA GLY A 95 -9.89 14.26 -7.47
C GLY A 95 -9.17 14.11 -8.80
N GLY A 96 -9.57 14.89 -9.83
CA GLY A 96 -8.92 14.92 -11.12
C GLY A 96 -7.47 15.42 -11.06
N ASN A 97 -7.23 16.47 -10.27
CA ASN A 97 -5.88 17.00 -10.04
C ASN A 97 -4.96 15.97 -9.35
N LEU A 98 -5.48 15.22 -8.37
CA LEU A 98 -4.77 14.11 -7.74
C LEU A 98 -4.41 13.01 -8.73
N GLN A 99 -5.34 12.64 -9.62
CA GLN A 99 -5.09 11.63 -10.64
C GLN A 99 -3.97 12.05 -11.60
N ALA A 100 -3.95 13.32 -12.03
CA ALA A 100 -2.90 13.85 -12.89
C ALA A 100 -1.50 13.77 -12.24
N ILE A 101 -1.39 14.02 -10.93
CA ILE A 101 -0.13 13.87 -10.18
C ILE A 101 0.33 12.40 -10.17
N VAL A 102 -0.60 11.46 -9.92
CA VAL A 102 -0.29 10.03 -9.93
C VAL A 102 0.18 9.57 -11.30
N ASP A 103 -0.43 10.05 -12.38
CA ASP A 103 -0.04 9.68 -13.74
C ASP A 103 1.35 10.24 -14.12
N ALA A 104 1.67 11.46 -13.69
CA ALA A 104 3.02 12.01 -13.85
C ALA A 104 4.09 11.16 -13.14
N MET A 105 3.79 10.64 -11.94
CA MET A 105 4.70 9.77 -11.18
C MET A 105 4.96 8.42 -11.86
N ARG A 106 4.06 7.91 -12.71
CA ARG A 106 4.25 6.65 -13.44
C ARG A 106 5.20 6.75 -14.63
N THR A 107 5.50 7.97 -15.08
CA THR A 107 6.39 8.23 -16.24
C THR A 107 7.87 8.44 -15.85
N GLN A 108 8.20 8.29 -14.57
CA GLN A 108 9.57 8.34 -14.02
C GLN A 108 9.98 6.95 -13.54
#